data_AF-A0A067NPB0-F1
#
_entry.id   AF-A0A067NPB0-F1
#
_cell.length_a   1.000
_cell.length_b   1.000
_cell.length_c   1.000
_cell.angle_alpha   90.00
_cell.angle_beta   90.00
_cell.angle_gamma   90.00
#
_symmetry.space_group_name_H-M   'P 1'
#
loop_
_entity.id
_entity.type
_entity.pdbx_description
1 polymer ?
#
loop_
_entity_poly.entity_id
_entity_poly.type
_entity_poly.pdbx_seq_one_letter_code
_entity_poly.pdbx_strand_id
1 'polypeptide(L)'
;TAIPASQCSAGNIQCCNTVEEAKSTKSTLLLGLLGVVLSNLDVLIGADCSPITAIGIGGTSCSLQAVCCENSSFNGLIALGCVPINLSL
;
A
#
# COMPACT_ATOMS: atom_id res chain seq x y z
N THR A 1 -2.15 6.43 -12.26
CA THR A 1 -3.43 7.13 -11.99
C THR A 1 -4.05 6.54 -10.75
N ALA A 2 -4.59 7.39 -9.85
CA ALA A 2 -5.23 6.90 -8.63
C ALA A 2 -6.65 6.37 -8.93
N ILE A 3 -7.04 5.25 -8.32
CA ILE A 3 -8.40 4.69 -8.40
C ILE A 3 -9.26 5.19 -7.23
N PRO A 4 -10.59 5.27 -7.35
CA PRO A 4 -11.44 5.61 -6.21
C PRO A 4 -11.38 4.50 -5.15
N ALA A 5 -11.43 4.87 -3.87
CA ALA A 5 -11.35 3.92 -2.75
C ALA A 5 -12.44 2.82 -2.80
N SER A 6 -13.59 3.11 -3.41
CA SER A 6 -14.69 2.16 -3.62
C SER A 6 -14.34 1.00 -4.57
N GLN A 7 -13.28 1.11 -5.36
CA GLN A 7 -12.78 0.04 -6.22
C GLN A 7 -11.76 -0.87 -5.51
N CYS A 8 -11.35 -0.53 -4.28
CA CYS A 8 -10.50 -1.40 -3.49
C CYS A 8 -11.34 -2.38 -2.66
N SER A 9 -10.89 -3.63 -2.53
CA SER A 9 -11.53 -4.57 -1.60
C SER A 9 -11.47 -4.05 -0.17
N ALA A 10 -12.57 -4.21 0.57
CA ALA A 10 -12.64 -3.85 1.98
C ALA A 10 -11.60 -4.66 2.77
N GLY A 11 -10.64 -3.97 3.40
CA GLY A 11 -9.51 -4.57 4.13
C GLY A 11 -8.14 -4.42 3.46
N ASN A 12 -8.10 -3.96 2.20
CA ASN A 12 -6.88 -3.78 1.42
C ASN A 12 -6.43 -2.32 1.35
N ILE A 13 -7.21 -1.41 1.93
CA ILE A 13 -6.92 0.02 1.97
C ILE A 13 -5.96 0.31 3.12
N GLN A 14 -4.82 0.89 2.78
CA GLN A 14 -3.68 1.10 3.66
C GLN A 14 -3.21 2.56 3.56
N CYS A 15 -2.79 3.12 4.68
CA CYS A 15 -2.12 4.42 4.74
C CYS A 15 -0.63 4.18 4.92
N CYS A 16 0.16 4.42 3.88
CA CYS A 16 1.60 4.19 3.90
C CYS A 16 2.38 5.49 4.03
N ASN A 17 3.49 5.44 4.76
CA ASN A 17 4.42 6.56 4.87
C ASN A 17 5.07 6.87 3.53
N THR A 18 5.54 5.82 2.86
CA THR A 18 6.14 5.91 1.53
C THR A 18 5.60 4.83 0.60
N VAL A 19 5.48 5.18 -0.67
CA VAL A 19 5.12 4.30 -1.77
C VAL A 19 6.21 4.43 -2.82
N GLU A 20 6.89 3.33 -3.10
CA GLU A 20 8.00 3.27 -4.04
C GLU A 20 7.81 2.08 -5.00
N GLU A 21 8.46 2.12 -6.16
CA GLU A 21 8.48 0.97 -7.07
C GLU A 21 9.23 -0.21 -6.41
N ALA A 22 8.77 -1.43 -6.67
CA ALA A 22 9.41 -2.64 -6.17
C ALA A 22 10.87 -2.77 -6.65
N LYS A 23 11.20 -2.25 -7.84
CA LYS A 23 12.57 -2.19 -8.38
C LYS A 23 13.46 -1.09 -7.79
N SER A 24 12.95 -0.23 -6.90
CA SER A 24 13.79 0.72 -6.17
C SER A 24 14.85 -0.04 -5.37
N THR A 25 16.06 0.50 -5.25
CA THR A 25 17.16 -0.13 -4.52
C THR A 25 16.76 -0.44 -3.08
N LYS A 26 16.00 0.46 -2.43
CA LYS A 26 15.52 0.28 -1.06
C LYS A 26 14.52 -0.86 -0.96
N SER A 27 13.51 -0.86 -1.83
CA SER A 27 12.50 -1.90 -1.97
C SER A 27 13.15 -3.26 -2.19
N THR A 28 14.04 -3.38 -3.17
CA THR A 28 14.72 -4.64 -3.52
C THR A 28 15.57 -5.16 -2.37
N LEU A 29 16.26 -4.28 -1.63
CA LEU A 29 17.02 -4.67 -0.44
C LEU A 29 16.09 -5.19 0.67
N LEU A 30 14.99 -4.48 0.97
CA LEU A 30 14.02 -4.90 1.98
C LEU A 30 13.37 -6.24 1.60
N LEU A 31 12.91 -6.38 0.36
CA LEU A 31 12.33 -7.62 -0.15
C LEU A 31 13.34 -8.78 -0.09
N GLY A 32 14.61 -8.53 -0.44
CA GLY A 32 15.67 -9.51 -0.33
C GLY A 32 15.96 -9.96 1.10
N LEU A 33 15.96 -9.03 2.06
CA LEU A 33 16.12 -9.31 3.49
C LEU A 33 14.94 -10.10 4.06
N LEU A 34 13.74 -9.85 3.55
CA LEU A 34 12.50 -10.51 3.96
C LEU A 34 12.22 -11.81 3.20
N GLY A 35 13.05 -12.16 2.21
CA GLY A 35 12.86 -13.36 1.38
C GLY A 35 11.65 -13.28 0.43
N VAL A 36 11.17 -12.07 0.12
CA VAL A 36 10.03 -11.86 -0.79
C VAL A 36 10.54 -11.83 -2.23
N VAL A 37 10.06 -12.75 -3.05
CA VAL A 37 10.34 -12.77 -4.49
C VAL A 37 9.12 -12.29 -5.25
N LEU A 38 9.20 -11.10 -5.83
CA LEU A 38 8.18 -10.57 -6.73
C LEU A 38 8.48 -11.02 -8.16
N SER A 39 7.47 -11.56 -8.85
CA SER A 39 7.57 -11.89 -10.28
C SER A 39 7.46 -10.67 -11.19
N ASN A 40 6.84 -9.59 -10.69
CA ASN A 40 6.72 -8.32 -11.39
C ASN A 40 7.28 -7.20 -10.50
N LEU A 41 8.29 -6.47 -11.00
CA LEU A 41 8.98 -5.41 -10.26
C LEU A 41 8.50 -3.99 -10.64
N ASP A 42 7.57 -3.89 -11.58
CA ASP A 42 6.93 -2.63 -11.98
C ASP A 42 5.71 -2.29 -11.10
N VAL A 43 5.39 -3.15 -10.13
CA VAL A 43 4.40 -2.86 -9.09
C VAL A 43 4.95 -1.87 -8.07
N LEU A 44 4.05 -1.11 -7.44
CA LEU A 44 4.40 -0.29 -6.29
C LEU A 44 4.29 -1.12 -5.01
N ILE A 45 5.14 -0.77 -4.05
CA ILE A 45 5.07 -1.26 -2.69
C ILE A 45 4.90 -0.07 -1.74
N GLY A 46 4.16 -0.30 -0.66
CA GLY A 46 4.06 0.64 0.45
C GLY A 46 4.98 0.20 1.57
N ALA A 47 5.66 1.13 2.22
CA ALA A 47 6.41 0.89 3.46
C ALA A 47 5.79 1.65 4.62
N ASP A 48 5.89 1.06 5.82
CA ASP A 48 5.35 1.63 7.06
C ASP A 48 3.86 1.99 6.89
N CYS A 49 3.07 0.98 6.54
CA CYS A 49 1.66 1.05 6.22
C CYS A 49 0.80 0.65 7.41
N SER A 50 -0.20 1.47 7.71
CA SER A 50 -1.24 1.16 8.69
C SER A 50 -2.58 0.87 8.01
N PRO A 51 -3.33 -0.17 8.44
CA PRO A 51 -4.61 -0.50 7.86
C PRO A 51 -5.67 0.56 8.17
N ILE A 52 -6.43 0.92 7.13
CA ILE A 52 -7.58 1.79 7.25
C ILE A 52 -8.82 0.91 7.37
N THR A 53 -9.30 0.73 8.60
CA THR A 53 -10.42 -0.19 8.89
C THR A 53 -11.80 0.48 8.92
N ALA A 54 -11.86 1.82 8.88
CA ALA A 54 -13.11 2.57 8.96
C ALA A 54 -13.31 3.48 7.73
N ILE A 55 -13.66 2.90 6.58
CA ILE A 55 -14.13 3.68 5.44
C ILE A 55 -15.62 3.98 5.65
N GLY A 56 -15.96 4.89 6.55
CA GLY A 56 -17.36 5.24 6.81
C GLY A 56 -17.52 6.06 8.08
N ILE A 57 -18.38 7.09 8.00
CA ILE A 57 -18.79 8.03 9.05
C ILE A 57 -17.66 8.84 9.70
N GLY A 58 -17.23 9.92 9.04
CA GLY A 58 -16.57 11.05 9.73
C GLY A 58 -15.09 11.30 9.41
N GLY A 59 -14.52 10.57 8.45
CA GLY A 59 -13.20 10.87 7.88
C GLY A 59 -12.10 10.00 8.46
N THR A 60 -11.77 8.92 7.75
CA THR A 60 -10.46 8.30 7.92
C THR A 60 -9.53 8.89 6.86
N SER A 61 -8.94 10.03 7.22
CA SER A 61 -7.97 10.72 6.38
C SER A 61 -6.60 10.08 6.59
N CYS A 62 -6.11 9.38 5.57
CA CYS A 62 -4.68 9.16 5.47
C CYS A 62 -4.03 10.51 5.19
N SER A 63 -3.29 11.05 6.16
CA SER A 63 -2.48 12.26 6.00
C SER A 63 -1.19 12.00 5.20
N LEU A 64 -0.87 10.73 4.96
CA LEU A 64 0.27 10.25 4.18
C LEU A 64 -0.21 9.79 2.80
N GLN A 65 0.30 8.66 2.31
CA GLN A 65 -0.06 8.11 1.01
C GLN A 65 -1.13 7.02 1.16
N ALA A 66 -2.35 7.34 0.71
CA ALA A 66 -3.44 6.38 0.65
C ALA A 66 -3.26 5.44 -0.55
N VAL A 67 -3.21 4.13 -0.28
CA VAL A 67 -3.06 3.10 -1.30
C VAL A 67 -4.01 1.94 -1.06
N CYS A 68 -4.33 1.24 -2.14
CA CYS A 68 -4.97 -0.06 -2.12
C CYS A 68 -3.89 -1.09 -2.47
N CYS A 69 -3.61 -2.03 -1.57
CA CYS A 69 -2.58 -3.03 -1.79
C CYS A 69 -3.19 -4.42 -1.86
N GLU A 70 -2.73 -5.27 -2.77
CA GLU A 70 -3.19 -6.66 -2.86
C GLU A 70 -2.79 -7.47 -1.63
N ASN A 71 -1.62 -7.19 -1.07
CA ASN A 71 -1.12 -7.90 0.09
C ASN A 71 -0.50 -6.95 1.11
N SER A 72 -0.77 -7.22 2.39
CA SER A 72 -0.23 -6.47 3.52
C SER A 72 0.62 -7.44 4.32
N SER A 73 1.90 -7.56 3.96
CA SER A 73 2.83 -8.49 4.60
C SER A 73 3.55 -7.82 5.78
N PHE A 74 4.16 -8.62 6.66
CA PHE A 74 5.06 -8.12 7.73
C PHE A 74 4.43 -7.10 8.70
N ASN A 75 3.18 -7.32 9.11
CA ASN A 75 2.49 -6.50 10.12
C ASN A 75 2.44 -5.00 9.79
N GLY A 76 2.31 -4.66 8.50
CA GLY A 76 2.27 -3.27 8.03
C GLY A 76 3.64 -2.72 7.63
N LEU A 77 4.75 -3.44 7.86
CA LEU A 77 6.07 -2.95 7.46
C LEU A 77 6.20 -2.80 5.94
N ILE A 78 5.64 -3.76 5.17
CA ILE A 78 5.57 -3.69 3.70
C ILE A 78 4.23 -4.18 3.18
N ALA A 79 3.60 -3.36 2.34
CA ALA A 79 2.46 -3.76 1.52
C ALA A 79 2.89 -3.91 0.04
N LEU A 80 2.36 -4.92 -0.64
CA LEU A 80 2.73 -5.30 -2.01
C LEU A 80 1.54 -5.10 -2.95
N GLY A 81 1.85 -4.84 -4.22
CA GLY A 81 0.82 -4.64 -5.26
C GLY A 81 -0.03 -3.41 -4.96
N CYS A 82 0.61 -2.33 -4.49
CA CYS A 82 -0.09 -1.12 -4.10
C CYS A 82 -0.45 -0.28 -5.33
N VAL A 83 -1.61 0.34 -5.29
CA VAL A 83 -2.02 1.37 -6.25
C VAL A 83 -2.50 2.60 -5.48
N PRO A 84 -2.14 3.81 -5.91
CA PRO A 84 -2.65 5.03 -5.30
C PRO A 84 -4.17 5.04 -5.34
N ILE A 85 -4.80 5.44 -4.25
CA ILE A 85 -6.25 5.65 -4.22
C ILE A 85 -6.60 7.07 -3.86
N ASN A 86 -7.75 7.50 -4.35
CA ASN A 86 -8.36 8.74 -3.92
C ASN A 86 -9.41 8.44 -2.85
N LEU A 87 -9.23 9.01 -1.65
CA LEU A 87 -10.15 8.87 -0.52
C LEU A 87 -11.34 9.85 -0.59
N SER A 88 -11.50 10.60 -1.68
CA SER A 88 -12.69 11.43 -1.88
C SER A 88 -13.91 10.52 -2.05
N LEU A 89 -14.79 10.51 -1.04
CA LEU A 89 -16.12 9.90 -1.09
C LEU A 89 -17.13 10.90 -1.66
#